data_AF-A0A6N2MP95-F1
#
_entry.id   AF-A0A6N2MP95-F1
#
_cell.length_a   1.000
_cell.length_b   1.000
_cell.length_c   1.000
_cell.angle_alpha   90.00
_cell.angle_beta   90.00
_cell.angle_gamma   90.00
#
_symmetry.space_group_name_H-M   'P 1'
#
loop_
_entity.id
_entity.type
_entity.pdbx_description
1 polymer ?
#
loop_
_entity_poly.entity_id
_entity_poly.type
_entity_poly.pdbx_seq_one_letter_code
_entity_poly.pdbx_strand_id
1 'polypeptide(L)' 'MVFLLIVLKLCGRSQQAGLQFPVGKIARFLKAGKYAERVGAGAPVYLSAVLEYLAAEVVFFTFSP' A
#
# COMPACT_ATOMS: atom_id res chain seq x y z
N MET A 1 -8.79 -8.50 -13.05
CA MET A 1 -7.56 -9.21 -13.47
C MET A 1 -6.33 -8.83 -12.64
N VAL A 2 -6.12 -7.56 -12.28
CA VAL A 2 -5.00 -7.14 -11.39
C VAL A 2 -5.21 -7.56 -9.91
N PHE A 3 -6.45 -7.57 -9.43
CA PHE A 3 -6.79 -7.93 -8.04
C PHE A 3 -6.64 -9.43 -7.70
N LEU A 4 -6.72 -10.33 -8.69
CA LEU A 4 -6.70 -11.79 -8.46
C LEU A 4 -5.29 -12.35 -8.27
N LEU A 5 -4.26 -11.66 -8.78
CA LEU A 5 -2.87 -12.17 -8.78
C LEU A 5 -2.12 -11.91 -7.46
N ILE A 6 -2.64 -11.00 -6.62
CA ILE A 6 -2.05 -10.61 -5.33
C ILE A 6 -2.19 -11.69 -4.25
N VAL A 7 -3.20 -12.56 -4.35
CA VAL A 7 -3.51 -13.56 -3.30
C VAL A 7 -2.52 -14.74 -3.26
N LEU A 8 -1.74 -14.98 -4.32
CA LEU A 8 -1.02 -16.27 -4.51
C LEU A 8 0.48 -16.29 -4.14
N LYS A 9 1.10 -15.27 -3.49
CA LYS A 9 2.57 -15.33 -3.25
C LYS A 9 3.12 -14.75 -1.92
N LEU A 10 3.45 -15.69 -1.01
CA LEU A 10 4.62 -15.83 -0.09
C LEU A 10 4.96 -14.83 1.05
N CYS A 11 4.29 -14.94 2.21
CA CYS A 11 4.74 -14.64 3.59
C CYS A 11 5.65 -13.42 3.90
N GLY A 12 5.01 -12.34 4.36
CA GLY A 12 5.60 -11.05 4.73
C GLY A 12 4.48 -10.05 5.06
N ARG A 13 4.70 -9.10 5.98
CA ARG A 13 3.62 -8.20 6.47
C ARG A 13 2.92 -7.38 5.36
N SER A 14 3.57 -7.19 4.21
CA SER A 14 2.98 -6.63 2.98
C SER A 14 1.99 -7.58 2.30
N GLN A 15 2.27 -8.88 2.32
CA GLN A 15 1.39 -9.92 1.76
C GLN A 15 0.25 -10.31 2.70
N GLN A 16 0.37 -10.10 4.01
CA GLN A 16 -0.77 -10.24 4.93
C GLN A 16 -1.89 -9.22 4.65
N ALA A 17 -1.55 -8.08 4.03
CA ALA A 17 -2.51 -7.05 3.64
C ALA A 17 -2.85 -7.08 2.13
N GLY A 18 -2.23 -7.97 1.34
CA GLY A 18 -2.46 -8.04 -0.11
C GLY A 18 -2.07 -6.78 -0.87
N LEU A 19 -1.00 -6.08 -0.45
CA LEU A 19 -0.58 -4.81 -1.07
C LEU A 19 0.75 -4.98 -1.81
N GLN A 20 0.81 -4.50 -3.06
CA GLN A 20 2.06 -4.36 -3.83
C GLN A 20 2.94 -3.25 -3.26
N PHE A 21 2.33 -2.21 -2.67
CA PHE A 21 3.06 -1.10 -2.10
C PHE A 21 3.73 -1.48 -0.76
N PRO A 22 5.01 -1.10 -0.54
CA PRO A 22 5.77 -1.54 0.63
C PRO A 22 5.34 -0.82 1.92
N VAL A 23 4.44 -1.44 2.69
CA VAL A 23 3.91 -0.93 3.98
C VAL A 23 5.00 -0.57 4.98
N GLY A 24 6.06 -1.39 5.08
CA GLY A 24 7.17 -1.16 6.02
C GLY A 24 7.98 0.11 5.73
N LYS A 25 8.07 0.49 4.45
CA LYS A 25 8.77 1.72 4.03
C LYS A 25 7.94 2.95 4.39
N ILE A 26 6.62 2.88 4.17
CA ILE A 26 5.68 3.93 4.56
C ILE A 26 5.70 4.15 6.08
N ALA A 27 5.71 3.06 6.87
CA ALA A 27 5.81 3.16 8.32
C ALA A 27 7.09 3.89 8.78
N ARG A 28 8.23 3.67 8.11
CA ARG A 28 9.47 4.41 8.40
C ARG A 28 9.34 5.88 8.04
N PHE A 29 8.77 6.22 6.89
CA PHE A 29 8.58 7.62 6.49
C PHE A 29 7.61 8.36 7.42
N LEU A 30 6.53 7.72 7.86
CA LEU A 30 5.59 8.31 8.81
C LEU A 30 6.25 8.63 10.16
N LYS A 31 7.16 7.77 10.63
CA LYS A 31 7.93 8.02 11.86
C LYS A 31 9.02 9.08 11.67
N ALA A 32 9.69 9.07 10.52
CA ALA A 32 10.76 10.03 10.21
C ALA A 32 10.23 11.46 9.96
N GLY A 33 9.04 11.58 9.36
CA GLY A 33 8.39 12.86 9.07
C GLY A 33 7.74 13.54 10.28
N LYS A 34 7.77 12.92 11.48
CA LYS A 34 7.19 13.47 12.73
C LYS A 34 5.71 13.90 12.59
N TYR A 35 4.93 13.24 11.73
CA TYR A 35 3.52 13.59 11.49
C TYR A 35 2.62 13.39 12.72
N ALA A 36 3.01 12.51 13.64
CA ALA A 36 2.36 12.28 14.93
C ALA A 36 3.37 11.71 15.92
N GLU A 37 3.12 11.91 17.22
CA GLU A 37 3.94 11.35 18.30
C GLU A 37 3.90 9.82 18.34
N ARG A 38 2.75 9.23 17.96
CA ARG A 38 2.55 7.79 17.82
C ARG A 38 1.83 7.46 16.52
N VAL A 39 2.44 6.59 15.72
CA VAL A 39 1.82 6.05 14.49
C VAL A 39 1.20 4.70 14.80
N GLY A 40 -0.12 4.60 14.69
CA GLY A 40 -0.85 3.34 14.89
C GLY A 40 -0.50 2.30 13.83
N ALA A 41 -0.58 1.01 14.18
CA ALA A 41 -0.19 -0.08 13.29
C ALA A 41 -0.97 -0.13 11.96
N GLY A 42 -2.22 0.35 11.95
CA GLY A 42 -3.07 0.42 10.76
C GLY A 42 -2.82 1.63 9.85
N ALA A 43 -2.16 2.68 10.34
CA ALA A 43 -1.89 3.90 9.55
C ALA A 43 -1.04 3.64 8.28
N PRO A 44 0.11 2.92 8.35
CA PRO A 44 0.88 2.64 7.15
C PRO A 44 0.18 1.68 6.18
N VAL A 45 -0.70 0.79 6.68
CA VAL A 45 -1.47 -0.13 5.85
C VAL A 45 -2.53 0.63 5.05
N TYR A 46 -3.28 1.52 5.72
CA TYR A 46 -4.29 2.34 5.07
C TYR A 46 -3.67 3.26 4.00
N LEU A 47 -2.55 3.92 4.32
CA LEU A 47 -1.88 4.79 3.36
C LEU A 47 -1.37 4.00 2.14
N SER A 48 -0.79 2.81 2.35
CA SER A 48 -0.39 1.92 1.26
C SER A 48 -1.57 1.56 0.35
N ALA A 49 -2.73 1.24 0.93
CA ALA A 49 -3.92 0.85 0.17
C ALA A 49 -4.47 2.00 -0.69
N VAL A 50 -4.54 3.21 -0.14
CA VAL A 50 -5.03 4.39 -0.88
C VAL A 50 -4.07 4.75 -2.03
N LEU A 51 -2.76 4.69 -1.79
CA LEU A 51 -1.77 4.96 -2.84
C LEU A 51 -1.80 3.92 -3.95
N GLU A 52 -1.99 2.64 -3.61
CA GLU A 52 -2.11 1.56 -4.60
C GLU A 52 -3.38 1.70 -5.43
N TYR A 53 -4.50 2.06 -4.79
CA TYR A 53 -5.77 2.32 -5.47
C TYR A 53 -5.66 3.47 -6.48
N LEU A 54 -5.13 4.62 -6.04
CA LEU A 54 -4.96 5.79 -6.92
C LEU A 54 -4.00 5.50 -8.08
N ALA A 55 -2.88 4.80 -7.82
CA ALA A 55 -1.96 4.41 -8.87
C ALA A 55 -2.62 3.47 -9.89
N ALA A 56 -3.44 2.52 -9.41
CA ALA A 56 -4.19 1.61 -10.28
C ALA A 56 -5.24 2.36 -11.11
N GLU A 57 -5.99 3.29 -10.52
CA GLU A 57 -6.96 4.12 -11.23
C GLU A 57 -6.32 4.98 -12.32
N VAL A 58 -5.21 5.66 -12.02
CA VAL A 58 -4.53 6.52 -12.99
C VAL A 58 -3.94 5.71 -14.14
N VAL A 59 -3.32 4.56 -13.83
CA VAL A 59 -2.80 3.66 -14.86
C VAL A 59 -3.94 3.09 -15.71
N PHE A 60 -5.06 2.71 -15.09
CA PHE A 60 -6.22 2.19 -15.81
C PHE A 60 -6.89 3.25 -16.69
N PHE A 61 -7.08 4.46 -16.16
CA PHE A 61 -7.63 5.59 -16.90
C PHE A 61 -6.77 5.97 -18.11
N THR A 62 -5.44 5.94 -17.95
CA THR A 62 -4.51 6.20 -19.06
C THR A 62 -4.51 5.08 -20.11
N PHE A 63 -4.96 3.87 -19.76
CA PHE A 63 -5.00 2.71 -20.66
C PHE A 63 -6.34 2.50 -21.36
N SER A 64 -7.38 3.27 -21.01
CA SER A 64 -8.67 3.28 -21.71
C SER A 64 -8.75 4.55 -22.57
N PRO A 65 -8.61 4.47 -23.90
CA PRO A 65 -8.87 5.59 -24.79
C PRO A 65 -10.35 5.98 -24.82
#